data_AF-A0AAW1WBV8-F1
#
_entry.id   AF-A0AAW1WBV8-F1
#
_cell.length_a   1.000
_cell.length_b   1.000
_cell.length_c   1.000
_cell.angle_alpha   90.00
_cell.angle_beta   90.00
_cell.angle_gamma   90.00
#
_symmetry.space_group_name_H-M   'P 1'
#
loop_
_entity.id
_entity.type
_entity.pdbx_description
1 polymer ?
#
loop_
_entity_poly.entity_id
_entity_poly.type
_entity_poly.pdbx_seq_one_letter_code
_entity_poly.pdbx_strand_id
1 'polypeptide(L)'
;MLLFTFLTLLMPFHGFLEYRKRWWIVRILLGTRDEFITQIPQIVIRAHETQYTEDMECFLQARAQEIVYRGLMVLTCLARPDGTPHSADSSPNVIFQLLGSSLMDLVRKGVVKEEKVDSFNLPVYTMSPQELAAVVEQNGCFSMEIMVSSPLPLVHYPILIAQLVASHFRAGMWEDLKHQFGEEVLDELFDLFCKKCEDHASALDPTKAVEAVNLVVVLRRNAD
;
A
#
# COMPACT_ATOMS: atom_id res chain seq x y z
N MET A 1 -33.17 0.15 -2.71
CA MET A 1 -32.32 1.33 -2.99
C MET A 1 -30.88 0.85 -2.87
N LEU A 2 -30.20 0.64 -4.00
CA LEU A 2 -28.79 0.24 -4.03
C LEU A 2 -27.95 1.49 -3.76
N LEU A 3 -27.45 1.68 -2.54
CA LEU A 3 -26.34 2.60 -2.32
C LEU A 3 -25.08 1.88 -2.81
N PHE A 4 -24.59 2.26 -3.99
CA PHE A 4 -23.28 1.85 -4.46
C PHE A 4 -22.24 2.77 -3.81
N THR A 5 -21.67 2.34 -2.69
CA THR A 5 -20.47 2.98 -2.15
C THR A 5 -19.28 2.40 -2.89
N PHE A 6 -18.75 3.12 -3.88
CA PHE A 6 -17.46 2.79 -4.48
C PHE A 6 -16.37 3.31 -3.55
N LEU A 7 -15.64 2.41 -2.90
CA LEU A 7 -14.46 2.77 -2.13
C LEU A 7 -13.25 2.10 -2.77
N THR A 8 -12.41 2.92 -3.40
CA THR A 8 -11.11 2.48 -3.89
C THR A 8 -10.11 2.60 -2.75
N LEU A 9 -9.73 1.46 -2.16
CA LEU A 9 -8.69 1.37 -1.14
C LEU A 9 -7.32 1.32 -1.84
N LEU A 10 -6.97 2.41 -2.53
CA LEU A 10 -5.63 2.60 -3.10
C LEU A 10 -4.68 3.29 -2.13
N MET A 11 -5.21 3.83 -1.03
CA MET A 11 -4.46 4.56 -0.02
C MET A 11 -5.06 4.35 1.37
N PRO A 12 -4.27 4.55 2.43
CA PRO A 12 -4.61 4.12 3.77
C PRO A 12 -5.88 4.83 4.23
N PHE A 13 -6.64 4.13 5.07
CA PHE A 13 -7.74 4.70 5.83
C PHE A 13 -7.23 5.87 6.69
N HIS A 14 -7.17 7.07 6.12
CA HIS A 14 -6.74 8.29 6.82
C HIS A 14 -7.74 8.78 7.88
N GLY A 15 -8.75 7.97 8.22
CA GLY A 15 -9.89 8.39 9.03
C GLY A 15 -10.38 7.42 10.08
N PHE A 16 -9.79 6.22 10.22
CA PHE A 16 -10.20 5.29 11.27
C PHE A 16 -8.96 4.62 11.86
N LEU A 17 -8.72 4.94 13.14
CA LEU A 17 -7.66 4.46 14.04
C LEU A 17 -6.39 5.33 14.08
N GLU A 18 -6.32 6.07 15.20
CA GLU A 18 -5.11 6.66 15.76
C GLU A 18 -3.96 5.63 15.71
N TYR A 19 -2.85 5.98 15.04
CA TYR A 19 -1.63 5.18 14.97
C TYR A 19 -1.10 4.83 16.37
N ARG A 20 -1.50 3.67 16.89
CA ARG A 20 -0.94 3.09 18.12
C ARG A 20 -0.31 1.75 17.83
N LYS A 21 0.91 1.78 17.30
CA LYS A 21 2.12 1.17 17.87
C LYS A 21 3.27 1.37 16.88
N ARG A 22 4.38 1.88 17.41
CA ARG A 22 5.66 2.15 16.71
C ARG A 22 6.20 0.91 15.97
N TRP A 23 7.18 1.08 15.07
CA TRP A 23 8.28 0.19 14.62
C TRP A 23 8.48 0.23 13.09
N TRP A 24 9.74 0.07 12.63
CA TRP A 24 10.48 0.86 11.60
C TRP A 24 10.50 0.26 10.16
N ILE A 25 9.83 0.87 9.18
CA ILE A 25 9.66 0.33 7.82
C ILE A 25 10.76 0.82 6.87
N VAL A 26 11.16 2.09 6.97
CA VAL A 26 12.07 2.64 5.95
C VAL A 26 13.45 1.97 6.01
N ARG A 27 13.99 1.70 7.20
CA ARG A 27 15.25 0.93 7.33
C ARG A 27 15.12 -0.55 6.97
N ILE A 28 13.89 -1.07 6.98
CA ILE A 28 13.57 -2.47 6.66
C ILE A 28 13.39 -2.70 5.16
N LEU A 29 13.28 -1.65 4.36
CA LEU A 29 13.32 -1.74 2.90
C LEU A 29 14.69 -1.33 2.33
N LEU A 30 15.50 -0.56 3.07
CA LEU A 30 16.72 0.07 2.55
C LEU A 30 18.05 -0.60 2.92
N GLY A 31 18.03 -1.58 3.82
CA GLY A 31 19.27 -2.18 4.30
C GLY A 31 20.08 -1.19 5.13
N THR A 32 21.11 -1.66 5.83
CA THR A 32 21.98 -0.75 6.61
C THR A 32 22.97 0.02 5.74
N ARG A 33 23.08 -0.30 4.44
CA ARG A 33 24.06 0.26 3.49
C ARG A 33 23.63 0.00 2.05
N ASP A 34 23.02 0.97 1.36
CA ASP A 34 22.85 1.04 -0.12
C ASP A 34 22.39 -0.22 -0.90
N GLU A 35 22.03 -1.29 -0.21
CA GLU A 35 21.63 -2.57 -0.76
C GLU A 35 20.14 -2.72 -0.50
N PHE A 36 19.38 -2.73 -1.59
CA PHE A 36 17.96 -3.10 -1.58
C PHE A 36 17.77 -4.39 -0.79
N ILE A 37 16.85 -4.38 0.18
CA ILE A 37 16.60 -5.58 0.96
C ILE A 37 15.94 -6.62 0.05
N THR A 38 16.48 -7.83 0.04
CA THR A 38 15.94 -8.96 -0.73
C THR A 38 14.83 -9.70 0.02
N GLN A 39 14.71 -9.51 1.34
CA GLN A 39 13.71 -10.18 2.19
C GLN A 39 13.19 -9.27 3.31
N ILE A 40 11.88 -9.06 3.33
CA ILE A 40 11.22 -8.31 4.42
C ILE A 40 11.24 -9.20 5.69
N PRO A 41 11.71 -8.69 6.84
CA PRO A 41 11.72 -9.44 8.09
C PRO A 41 10.31 -9.90 8.49
N GLN A 42 10.18 -11.18 8.84
CA GLN A 42 8.87 -11.77 9.15
C GLN A 42 8.12 -11.07 10.30
N ILE A 43 8.85 -10.48 11.25
CA ILE A 43 8.24 -9.71 12.35
C ILE A 43 7.48 -8.47 11.85
N VAL A 44 7.94 -7.88 10.75
CA VAL A 44 7.35 -6.68 10.14
C VAL A 44 6.10 -7.08 9.38
N ILE A 45 6.20 -8.13 8.56
CA ILE A 45 5.05 -8.70 7.84
C ILE A 45 3.91 -8.97 8.82
N ARG A 46 4.19 -9.68 9.93
CA ARG A 46 3.17 -9.99 10.94
C ARG A 46 2.58 -8.75 11.62
N ALA A 47 3.38 -7.72 11.87
CA ALA A 47 2.89 -6.48 12.48
C ALA A 47 1.90 -5.77 11.53
N HIS A 48 2.24 -5.68 10.25
CA HIS A 48 1.36 -5.11 9.23
C HIS A 48 0.10 -5.95 9.02
N GLU A 49 0.23 -7.27 8.94
CA GLU A 49 -0.89 -8.21 8.83
C GLU A 49 -1.87 -8.04 10.00
N THR A 50 -1.34 -7.91 11.23
CA THR A 50 -2.16 -7.67 12.43
C THR A 50 -2.90 -6.34 12.35
N GLN A 51 -2.19 -5.24 12.05
CA GLN A 51 -2.81 -3.92 11.93
C GLN A 51 -3.88 -3.89 10.83
N TYR A 52 -3.57 -4.44 9.66
CA TYR A 52 -4.49 -4.51 8.55
C TYR A 52 -5.75 -5.31 8.89
N THR A 53 -5.60 -6.43 9.61
CA THR A 53 -6.72 -7.25 10.07
C THR A 53 -7.62 -6.46 11.02
N GLU A 54 -7.05 -5.77 12.01
CA GLU A 54 -7.79 -4.93 12.96
C GLU A 54 -8.51 -3.77 12.24
N ASP A 55 -7.85 -3.11 11.29
CA ASP A 55 -8.41 -2.00 10.51
C ASP A 55 -9.58 -2.47 9.64
N MET A 56 -9.41 -3.61 8.96
CA MET A 56 -10.46 -4.18 8.12
C MET A 56 -11.65 -4.70 8.93
N GLU A 57 -11.41 -5.29 10.10
CA GLU A 57 -12.50 -5.66 11.01
C GLU A 57 -13.31 -4.42 11.42
N CYS A 58 -12.62 -3.37 11.86
CA CYS A 58 -13.26 -2.10 12.23
C CYS A 58 -14.02 -1.48 11.05
N PHE A 59 -13.43 -1.47 9.86
CA PHE A 59 -14.07 -1.00 8.65
C PHE A 59 -15.36 -1.76 8.34
N LEU A 60 -15.31 -3.10 8.33
CA LEU A 60 -16.48 -3.94 8.06
C LEU A 60 -17.55 -3.74 9.13
N GLN A 61 -17.18 -3.68 10.41
CA GLN A 61 -18.13 -3.40 11.50
C GLN A 61 -18.83 -2.04 11.31
N ALA A 62 -18.09 -0.98 10.97
CA ALA A 62 -18.68 0.34 10.70
C ALA A 62 -19.64 0.29 9.49
N ARG A 63 -19.21 -0.33 8.38
CA ARG A 63 -20.04 -0.49 7.17
C ARG A 63 -21.29 -1.33 7.44
N ALA A 64 -21.22 -2.29 8.35
CA ALA A 64 -22.37 -3.12 8.73
C ALA A 64 -23.49 -2.33 9.44
N GLN A 65 -23.16 -1.22 10.11
CA GLN A 65 -24.12 -0.32 10.75
C GLN A 65 -24.78 0.64 9.75
N GLU A 66 -24.07 0.98 8.67
CA GLU A 66 -24.51 1.95 7.68
C GLU A 66 -25.25 1.33 6.49
N ILE A 67 -24.87 0.10 6.12
CA ILE A 67 -25.43 -0.62 4.97
C ILE A 67 -26.65 -1.42 5.43
N VAL A 68 -27.78 -1.19 4.74
CA VAL A 68 -29.03 -1.93 4.97
C VAL A 68 -28.84 -3.44 4.75
N TYR A 69 -29.62 -4.25 5.46
CA TYR A 69 -29.66 -5.70 5.28
C TYR A 69 -29.86 -6.07 3.80
N ARG A 70 -29.09 -7.08 3.35
CA ARG A 70 -29.01 -7.53 1.94
C ARG A 70 -28.43 -6.50 0.95
N GLY A 71 -28.04 -5.32 1.42
CA GLY A 71 -27.30 -4.32 0.64
C GLY A 71 -25.95 -4.84 0.16
N LEU A 72 -25.43 -4.22 -0.89
CA LEU A 72 -24.16 -4.59 -1.50
C LEU A 72 -23.08 -3.53 -1.23
N MET A 73 -21.84 -3.98 -1.10
CA MET A 73 -20.65 -3.15 -1.06
C MET A 73 -19.66 -3.67 -2.09
N VAL A 74 -19.05 -2.77 -2.85
CA VAL A 74 -17.99 -3.12 -3.81
C VAL A 74 -16.69 -2.53 -3.30
N LEU A 75 -15.68 -3.38 -3.10
CA LEU A 75 -14.34 -3.01 -2.69
C LEU A 75 -13.38 -3.25 -3.85
N THR A 76 -12.48 -2.30 -4.07
CA THR A 76 -11.33 -2.48 -4.97
C THR A 76 -10.05 -2.19 -4.21
N CYS A 77 -9.16 -3.18 -4.14
CA CYS A 77 -7.94 -3.13 -3.34
C CYS A 77 -6.75 -3.62 -4.16
N LEU A 78 -5.57 -3.04 -3.91
CA LEU A 78 -4.32 -3.65 -4.34
C LEU A 78 -4.05 -4.90 -3.50
N ALA A 79 -3.79 -6.03 -4.16
CA ALA A 79 -3.58 -7.31 -3.49
C ALA A 79 -2.37 -8.05 -4.07
N ARG A 80 -1.86 -9.01 -3.30
CA ARG A 80 -0.88 -10.00 -3.78
C ARG A 80 -1.60 -11.31 -4.13
N PRO A 81 -1.13 -12.07 -5.13
CA PRO A 81 -1.72 -13.38 -5.42
C PRO A 81 -1.57 -14.34 -4.23
N ASP A 82 -2.52 -15.28 -4.08
CA ASP A 82 -2.44 -16.29 -3.04
C ASP A 82 -1.17 -17.16 -3.16
N GLY A 83 -0.62 -17.57 -2.02
CA GLY A 83 0.60 -18.37 -1.97
C GLY A 83 1.89 -17.63 -2.34
N THR A 84 1.81 -16.35 -2.73
CA THR A 84 3.01 -15.54 -2.98
C THR A 84 3.55 -14.96 -1.67
N PRO A 85 4.87 -15.04 -1.42
CA PRO A 85 5.46 -14.42 -0.24
C PRO A 85 5.41 -12.89 -0.37
N HIS A 86 5.47 -12.20 0.77
CA HIS A 86 5.77 -10.77 0.82
C HIS A 86 7.21 -10.54 0.36
N SER A 87 7.38 -10.40 -0.95
CA SER A 87 8.69 -10.21 -1.59
C SER A 87 9.00 -8.73 -1.74
N ALA A 88 10.23 -8.38 -1.39
CA ALA A 88 10.79 -7.07 -1.63
C ALA A 88 10.87 -6.74 -3.13
N ASP A 89 10.97 -7.76 -3.99
CA ASP A 89 11.08 -7.63 -5.45
C ASP A 89 9.72 -7.50 -6.17
N SER A 90 8.61 -7.46 -5.44
CA SER A 90 7.31 -7.17 -6.04
C SER A 90 7.25 -5.71 -6.53
N SER A 91 6.57 -5.46 -7.65
CA SER A 91 6.56 -4.12 -8.26
C SER A 91 6.16 -2.98 -7.32
N PRO A 92 5.17 -3.12 -6.40
CA PRO A 92 4.87 -2.05 -5.45
C PRO A 92 6.01 -1.82 -4.45
N ASN A 93 6.65 -2.89 -3.98
CA ASN A 93 7.72 -2.82 -2.99
C ASN A 93 9.00 -2.22 -3.58
N VAL A 94 9.32 -2.50 -4.84
CA VAL A 94 10.40 -1.83 -5.57
C VAL A 94 10.17 -0.31 -5.60
N ILE A 95 8.93 0.14 -5.85
CA ILE A 95 8.63 1.57 -5.87
C ILE A 95 8.83 2.20 -4.47
N PHE A 96 8.37 1.55 -3.41
CA PHE A 96 8.62 2.02 -2.03
C PHE A 96 10.10 2.04 -1.66
N GLN A 97 10.90 1.08 -2.15
CA GLN A 97 12.34 1.09 -1.98
C GLN A 97 13.02 2.26 -2.69
N LEU A 98 12.58 2.59 -3.91
CA LEU A 98 13.10 3.77 -4.64
C LEU A 98 12.78 5.06 -3.87
N LEU A 99 11.58 5.17 -3.29
CA LEU A 99 11.21 6.32 -2.44
C LEU A 99 12.09 6.41 -1.19
N GLY A 100 12.29 5.29 -0.49
CA GLY A 100 13.19 5.23 0.66
C GLY A 100 14.63 5.58 0.29
N SER A 101 15.11 5.12 -0.87
CA SER A 101 16.45 5.43 -1.37
C SER A 101 16.60 6.94 -1.65
N SER A 102 15.56 7.59 -2.17
CA SER A 102 15.54 9.05 -2.34
C SER A 102 15.59 9.80 -1.01
N LEU A 103 14.90 9.32 0.02
CA LEU A 103 15.00 9.88 1.38
C LEU A 103 16.43 9.77 1.92
N MET A 104 17.12 8.64 1.69
CA MET A 104 18.50 8.47 2.13
C MET A 104 19.48 9.37 1.37
N ASP A 105 19.22 9.69 0.11
CA ASP A 105 20.01 10.70 -0.62
C ASP A 105 19.87 12.09 0.00
N LEU A 106 18.66 12.45 0.47
CA LEU A 106 18.44 13.69 1.20
C LEU A 106 19.10 13.70 2.60
N VAL A 107 19.19 12.54 3.26
CA VAL A 107 19.97 12.39 4.49
C VAL A 107 21.45 12.64 4.24
N ARG A 108 22.02 12.05 3.18
CA ARG A 108 23.43 12.27 2.79
C ARG A 108 23.73 13.72 2.47
N LYS A 109 22.77 14.44 1.89
CA LYS A 109 22.86 15.88 1.63
C LYS A 109 22.71 16.75 2.88
N GLY A 110 22.28 16.17 4.00
CA GLY A 110 22.01 16.90 5.25
C GLY A 110 20.70 17.69 5.24
N VAL A 111 19.81 17.46 4.25
CA VAL A 111 18.50 18.10 4.13
C VAL A 111 17.51 17.45 5.11
N VAL A 112 17.61 16.14 5.29
CA VAL A 112 16.75 15.36 6.19
C VAL A 112 17.60 14.69 7.27
N LYS A 113 17.06 14.61 8.48
CA LYS A 113 17.66 13.86 9.59
C LYS A 113 17.38 12.37 9.44
N GLU A 114 18.40 11.52 9.59
CA GLU A 114 18.26 10.07 9.50
C GLU A 114 17.19 9.53 10.47
N GLU A 115 17.07 10.11 11.67
CA GLU A 115 16.09 9.68 12.65
C GLU A 115 14.64 9.92 12.20
N LYS A 116 14.39 10.93 11.36
CA LYS A 116 13.08 11.16 10.75
C LYS A 116 12.75 10.10 9.71
N VAL A 117 13.74 9.65 8.95
CA VAL A 117 13.58 8.58 7.96
C VAL A 117 13.33 7.26 8.67
N ASP A 118 14.14 6.95 9.69
CA ASP A 118 13.99 5.75 10.50
C ASP A 118 12.60 5.65 11.14
N SER A 119 12.11 6.74 11.73
CA SER A 119 10.80 6.76 12.40
C SER A 119 9.59 6.81 11.46
N PHE A 120 9.81 6.98 10.15
CA PHE A 120 8.73 7.02 9.18
C PHE A 120 8.25 5.60 8.82
N ASN A 121 6.94 5.45 8.70
CA ASN A 121 6.30 4.19 8.40
C ASN A 121 5.18 4.39 7.40
N LEU A 122 5.13 3.54 6.39
CA LEU A 122 4.05 3.54 5.43
C LEU A 122 2.94 2.59 5.87
N PRO A 123 1.71 3.08 6.07
CA PRO A 123 0.54 2.26 6.40
C PRO A 123 0.02 1.48 5.18
N VAL A 124 0.89 0.76 4.49
CA VAL A 124 0.56 -0.01 3.29
C VAL A 124 0.80 -1.48 3.56
N TYR A 125 -0.23 -2.29 3.33
CA TYR A 125 -0.14 -3.75 3.36
C TYR A 125 -0.87 -4.30 2.15
N THR A 126 -0.20 -5.18 1.40
CA THR A 126 -0.80 -5.87 0.25
C THR A 126 -1.31 -7.23 0.69
N MET A 127 -2.61 -7.29 0.98
CA MET A 127 -3.23 -8.53 1.41
C MET A 127 -3.42 -9.52 0.25
N SER A 128 -3.56 -10.81 0.55
CA SER A 128 -3.99 -11.82 -0.41
C SER A 128 -5.52 -11.99 -0.42
N PRO A 129 -6.11 -12.51 -1.50
CA PRO A 129 -7.51 -12.89 -1.55
C PRO A 129 -7.94 -13.81 -0.39
N GLN A 130 -7.10 -14.78 -0.01
CA GLN A 130 -7.34 -15.65 1.15
C GLN A 130 -7.41 -14.90 2.47
N GLU A 131 -6.48 -13.96 2.70
CA GLU A 131 -6.51 -13.11 3.91
C GLU A 131 -7.81 -12.30 3.97
N LEU A 132 -8.29 -11.79 2.83
CA LEU A 132 -9.53 -11.00 2.79
C LEU A 132 -10.75 -11.85 3.08
N ALA A 133 -10.81 -13.04 2.49
CA ALA A 133 -11.87 -13.99 2.76
C ALA A 133 -11.92 -14.35 4.26
N ALA A 134 -10.77 -14.60 4.88
CA ALA A 134 -10.69 -14.91 6.30
C ALA A 134 -11.21 -13.77 7.20
N VAL A 135 -10.81 -12.53 6.92
CA VAL A 135 -11.27 -11.36 7.72
C VAL A 135 -12.77 -11.11 7.53
N VAL A 136 -13.30 -11.26 6.32
CA VAL A 136 -14.74 -11.12 6.04
C VAL A 136 -15.54 -12.21 6.75
N GLU A 137 -15.07 -13.47 6.69
CA GLU A 137 -15.69 -14.60 7.36
C GLU A 137 -15.69 -14.43 8.88
N GLN A 138 -14.55 -14.04 9.46
CA GLN A 138 -14.40 -13.78 10.88
C GLN A 138 -15.34 -12.66 11.37
N ASN A 139 -15.47 -11.58 10.59
CA ASN A 139 -16.34 -10.46 10.92
C ASN A 139 -17.84 -10.86 10.93
N GLY A 140 -18.24 -11.79 10.05
CA GLY A 140 -19.58 -12.36 10.02
C GLY A 140 -20.73 -11.40 9.64
N CYS A 141 -20.46 -10.11 9.40
CA CYS A 141 -21.50 -9.14 9.02
C CYS A 141 -21.84 -9.20 7.54
N PHE A 142 -20.94 -9.72 6.70
CA PHE A 142 -21.08 -9.79 5.26
C PHE A 142 -20.82 -11.20 4.73
N SER A 143 -21.42 -11.52 3.59
CA SER A 143 -21.07 -12.66 2.75
C SER A 143 -20.33 -12.19 1.51
N MET A 144 -19.36 -12.98 1.05
CA MET A 144 -18.64 -12.71 -0.19
C MET A 144 -19.43 -13.28 -1.38
N GLU A 145 -19.85 -12.41 -2.29
CA GLU A 145 -20.64 -12.80 -3.47
C GLU A 145 -19.74 -13.03 -4.68
N ILE A 146 -18.77 -12.12 -4.88
CA ILE A 146 -17.85 -12.14 -6.02
C ILE A 146 -16.48 -11.71 -5.51
N MET A 147 -15.45 -12.41 -5.95
CA MET A 147 -14.06 -12.00 -5.79
C MET A 147 -13.33 -12.28 -7.09
N VAL A 148 -12.83 -11.23 -7.73
CA VAL A 148 -12.13 -11.31 -9.02
C VAL A 148 -10.79 -10.59 -8.89
N SER A 149 -9.72 -11.31 -9.19
CA SER A 149 -8.40 -10.71 -9.40
C SER A 149 -8.25 -10.31 -10.86
N SER A 150 -7.78 -9.10 -11.09
CA SER A 150 -7.44 -8.58 -12.41
C SER A 150 -6.01 -8.06 -12.40
N PRO A 151 -5.20 -8.29 -13.43
CA PRO A 151 -3.91 -7.62 -13.55
C PRO A 151 -4.11 -6.11 -13.47
N LEU A 152 -3.19 -5.41 -12.80
CA LEU A 152 -3.22 -3.95 -12.82
C LEU A 152 -3.05 -3.50 -14.27
N PRO A 153 -3.95 -2.66 -14.81
CA PRO A 153 -3.76 -2.07 -16.12
C PRO A 153 -2.68 -0.98 -16.01
N LEU A 154 -1.42 -1.40 -15.87
CA LEU A 154 -0.29 -0.48 -16.00
C LEU A 154 -0.21 -0.08 -17.49
N VAL A 155 -0.51 1.19 -17.75
CA VAL A 155 -0.60 1.76 -19.09
C VAL A 155 0.72 1.54 -19.84
N HIS A 156 0.59 1.02 -21.06
CA HIS A 156 1.63 0.40 -21.89
C HIS A 156 2.66 1.39 -22.48
N TYR A 157 3.31 2.27 -21.69
CA TYR A 157 4.33 3.22 -22.17
C TYR A 157 5.51 3.46 -21.17
N PRO A 158 6.73 2.96 -21.44
CA PRO A 158 7.85 2.91 -20.47
C PRO A 158 8.33 4.26 -19.88
N ILE A 159 8.42 5.32 -20.69
CA ILE A 159 8.90 6.63 -20.22
C ILE A 159 7.79 7.40 -19.48
N LEU A 160 6.54 7.15 -19.84
CA LEU A 160 5.37 7.67 -19.12
C LEU A 160 5.17 6.97 -17.78
N ILE A 161 5.65 5.73 -17.60
CA ILE A 161 5.48 4.97 -16.36
C ILE A 161 6.22 5.61 -15.19
N ALA A 162 7.49 6.00 -15.33
CA ALA A 162 8.25 6.56 -14.21
C ALA A 162 7.66 7.88 -13.68
N GLN A 163 7.35 8.81 -14.60
CA GLN A 163 6.72 10.09 -14.26
C GLN A 163 5.29 9.89 -13.72
N LEU A 164 4.52 8.95 -14.28
CA LEU A 164 3.17 8.63 -13.81
C LEU A 164 3.19 8.02 -12.41
N VAL A 165 4.12 7.10 -12.14
CA VAL A 165 4.35 6.49 -10.83
C VAL A 165 4.77 7.57 -9.83
N ALA A 166 5.76 8.38 -10.18
CA ALA A 166 6.21 9.50 -9.34
C ALA A 166 5.05 10.46 -9.02
N SER A 167 4.25 10.80 -10.02
CA SER A 167 3.08 11.69 -9.85
C SER A 167 1.98 11.05 -9.00
N HIS A 168 1.70 9.76 -9.15
CA HIS A 168 0.71 9.05 -8.33
C HIS A 168 1.13 9.01 -6.85
N PHE A 169 2.38 8.64 -6.59
CA PHE A 169 2.93 8.62 -5.24
C PHE A 169 3.02 10.03 -4.66
N ARG A 170 3.36 11.03 -5.46
CA ARG A 170 3.34 12.43 -5.06
C ARG A 170 1.95 12.87 -4.64
N ALA A 171 0.94 12.65 -5.47
CA ALA A 171 -0.43 13.00 -5.14
C ALA A 171 -0.92 12.23 -3.90
N GLY A 172 -0.50 10.98 -3.77
CA GLY A 172 -1.01 10.10 -2.73
C GLY A 172 -0.38 10.26 -1.35
N MET A 173 0.92 10.49 -1.30
CA MET A 173 1.69 10.47 -0.06
C MET A 173 2.12 11.87 0.39
N TRP A 174 1.68 12.91 -0.32
CA TRP A 174 2.07 14.30 -0.05
C TRP A 174 1.90 14.67 1.42
N GLU A 175 0.71 14.48 1.98
CA GLU A 175 0.40 14.91 3.35
C GLU A 175 1.18 14.10 4.39
N ASP A 176 1.32 12.78 4.21
CA ASP A 176 2.12 11.93 5.11
C ASP A 176 3.59 12.36 5.13
N LEU A 177 4.16 12.58 3.95
CA LEU A 177 5.55 13.01 3.81
C LEU A 177 5.74 14.45 4.30
N LYS A 178 4.79 15.34 4.04
CA LYS A 178 4.79 16.73 4.53
C LYS A 178 4.81 16.76 6.04
N HIS A 179 3.94 15.99 6.68
CA HIS A 179 3.84 15.91 8.13
C HIS A 179 5.17 15.44 8.76
N GLN A 180 5.83 14.45 8.15
CA GLN A 180 7.06 13.88 8.69
C GLN A 180 8.31 14.73 8.39
N PHE A 181 8.47 15.13 7.14
CA PHE A 181 9.72 15.68 6.62
C PHE A 181 9.70 17.20 6.47
N GLY A 182 8.53 17.82 6.30
CA GLY A 182 8.37 19.23 5.97
C GLY A 182 8.07 19.43 4.48
N GLU A 183 7.25 20.43 4.15
CA GLU A 183 6.84 20.74 2.78
C GLU A 183 8.02 21.15 1.90
N GLU A 184 8.99 21.85 2.48
CA GLU A 184 10.21 22.33 1.86
C GLU A 184 11.11 21.22 1.29
N VAL A 185 10.94 19.99 1.77
CA VAL A 185 11.72 18.82 1.35
C VAL A 185 11.08 18.11 0.15
N LEU A 186 9.78 18.25 -0.04
CA LEU A 186 9.01 17.33 -0.90
C LEU A 186 9.30 17.50 -2.38
N ASP A 187 9.52 18.72 -2.85
CA ASP A 187 9.87 18.95 -4.25
C ASP A 187 11.16 18.21 -4.62
N GLU A 188 12.22 18.40 -3.83
CA GLU A 188 13.50 17.72 -4.08
C GLU A 188 13.37 16.20 -3.92
N LEU A 189 12.59 15.73 -2.94
CA LEU A 189 12.32 14.30 -2.75
C LEU A 189 11.70 13.67 -3.99
N PHE A 190 10.65 14.31 -4.54
CA PHE A 190 9.93 13.77 -5.69
C PHE A 190 10.71 13.88 -6.99
N ASP A 191 11.58 14.90 -7.14
CA ASP A 191 12.53 14.97 -8.25
C ASP A 191 13.55 13.82 -8.22
N LEU A 192 14.13 13.55 -7.04
CA LEU A 192 15.04 12.41 -6.85
C LEU A 192 14.35 11.07 -7.07
N PHE A 193 13.13 10.92 -6.55
CA PHE A 193 12.32 9.72 -6.73
C PHE A 193 11.96 9.47 -8.19
N CYS A 194 11.51 10.50 -8.92
CA CYS A 194 11.23 10.39 -10.35
C CYS A 194 12.47 9.91 -11.12
N LYS A 195 13.63 10.51 -10.85
CA LYS A 195 14.90 10.10 -11.47
C LYS A 195 15.25 8.64 -11.16
N LYS A 196 15.09 8.20 -9.92
CA LYS A 196 15.32 6.79 -9.55
C LYS A 196 14.35 5.84 -10.25
N CYS A 197 13.09 6.22 -10.42
CA CYS A 197 12.12 5.46 -11.21
C CYS A 197 12.54 5.36 -12.68
N GLU A 198 13.08 6.43 -13.27
CA GLU A 198 13.62 6.43 -14.63
C GLU A 198 14.84 5.49 -14.76
N ASP A 199 15.79 5.59 -13.81
CA ASP A 199 16.99 4.76 -13.78
C ASP A 199 16.67 3.25 -13.60
N HIS A 200 15.53 2.94 -12.97
CA HIS A 200 15.08 1.56 -12.67
C HIS A 200 13.84 1.15 -13.47
N ALA A 201 13.54 1.81 -14.60
CA ALA A 201 12.33 1.58 -15.38
C ALA A 201 12.13 0.11 -15.81
N SER A 202 13.21 -0.65 -16.01
CA SER A 202 13.15 -2.08 -16.37
C SER A 202 12.72 -2.99 -15.21
N ALA A 203 12.94 -2.58 -13.96
CA ALA A 203 12.43 -3.28 -12.77
C ALA A 203 10.95 -2.95 -12.49
N LEU A 204 10.47 -1.84 -13.06
CA LEU A 204 9.06 -1.43 -13.05
C LEU A 204 8.27 -2.04 -14.22
N ASP A 205 8.92 -2.83 -15.07
CA ASP A 205 8.30 -3.52 -16.20
C ASP A 205 7.31 -4.58 -15.68
N PRO A 206 5.99 -4.41 -15.93
CA PRO A 206 4.97 -5.35 -15.45
C PRO A 206 5.18 -6.77 -15.98
N THR A 207 5.88 -6.93 -17.11
CA THR A 207 6.13 -8.25 -17.71
C THR A 207 7.19 -9.09 -16.98
N LYS A 208 7.91 -8.51 -16.01
CA LYS A 208 9.04 -9.15 -15.31
C LYS A 208 8.90 -9.25 -13.80
N ALA A 209 8.04 -8.44 -13.18
CA ALA A 209 7.85 -8.43 -11.73
C ALA A 209 6.76 -9.40 -11.29
N VAL A 210 6.84 -9.92 -10.06
CA VAL A 210 5.72 -10.64 -9.43
C VAL A 210 4.57 -9.64 -9.26
N GLU A 211 3.50 -9.82 -10.04
CA GLU A 211 2.45 -8.83 -10.22
C GLU A 211 1.58 -8.72 -8.96
N ALA A 212 1.48 -7.49 -8.43
CA ALA A 212 0.33 -7.12 -7.64
C ALA A 212 -0.91 -7.11 -8.54
N VAL A 213 -2.03 -7.56 -8.00
CA VAL A 213 -3.32 -7.64 -8.70
C VAL A 213 -4.27 -6.59 -8.14
N ASN A 214 -5.16 -6.09 -8.98
CA ASN A 214 -6.33 -5.38 -8.52
C ASN A 214 -7.39 -6.41 -8.14
N LEU A 215 -7.79 -6.42 -6.86
CA LEU A 215 -8.83 -7.29 -6.36
C LEU A 215 -10.15 -6.52 -6.31
N VAL A 216 -11.15 -7.01 -7.04
CA VAL A 216 -12.52 -6.49 -7.00
C VAL A 216 -13.37 -7.48 -6.21
N VAL A 217 -13.99 -7.00 -5.12
CA VAL A 217 -14.80 -7.81 -4.22
C VAL A 217 -16.18 -7.22 -4.10
N VAL A 218 -17.20 -8.07 -4.22
CA VAL A 218 -18.59 -7.73 -3.94
C VAL A 218 -19.01 -8.45 -2.66
N LEU A 219 -19.35 -7.66 -1.65
CA LEU A 219 -19.84 -8.13 -0.35
C LEU A 219 -21.33 -7.84 -0.22
N ARG A 220 -22.08 -8.75 0.38
CA ARG A 220 -23.49 -8.57 0.72
C ARG A 220 -23.67 -8.53 2.23
N ARG A 221 -24.42 -7.55 2.74
CA ARG A 221 -24.79 -7.47 4.15
C ARG A 221 -25.70 -8.66 4.51
N ASN A 222 -25.26 -9.48 5.47
CA ASN A 222 -26.05 -10.60 5.98
C ASN A 222 -27.36 -10.10 6.59
N ALA A 223 -28.44 -10.85 6.46
CA ALA A 223 -29.68 -10.56 7.19
C ALA A 223 -29.53 -10.98 8.67
N ASP A 224 -30.35 -10.41 9.56
CA ASP A 224 -30.56 -10.95 10.91
C ASP A 224 -31.06 -12.40 10.86
#